data_AF-A0A4Z2H9Z8-F1
#
_entry.id   AF-A0A4Z2H9Z8-F1
#
_cell.length_a   1.000
_cell.length_b   1.000
_cell.length_c   1.000
_cell.angle_alpha   90.00
_cell.angle_beta   90.00
_cell.angle_gamma   90.00
#
_symmetry.space_group_name_H-M   'P 1'
#
loop_
_entity.id
_entity.type
_entity.pdbx_description
1 polymer ?
#
loop_
_entity_poly.entity_id
_entity_poly.type
_entity_poly.pdbx_seq_one_letter_code
_entity_poly.pdbx_strand_id
1 'polypeptide(L)'
;MIRASLTAISLALLLSCACWAKPRGSKNKKPKQVVPAIDCDVRSGKINLPEFIAKCPAHCKETKQQVYGTGVFASISSICNAAIHSGVITNTGGKVIVRKMAGQNIYKGSNSNGVRSLSLPKWRESFVVSVGKPKKGVIYPATLDYVPSRPTYVKTRGQIPCGHHSAAYDNST
;
A
#
# COMPACT_ATOMS: atom_id res chain seq x y z
N MET A 1 -52.07 -69.76 -28.27
CA MET A 1 -52.80 -68.92 -29.24
C MET A 1 -52.41 -67.47 -28.94
N ILE A 2 -51.29 -66.98 -29.49
CA ILE A 2 -51.22 -66.06 -30.68
C ILE A 2 -51.88 -64.70 -30.35
N ARG A 3 -51.12 -63.73 -29.83
CA ARG A 3 -50.41 -62.60 -30.51
C ARG A 3 -51.31 -61.41 -30.94
N ALA A 4 -50.99 -60.26 -30.32
CA ALA A 4 -50.77 -58.92 -30.88
C ALA A 4 -51.91 -58.14 -31.58
N SER A 5 -52.08 -56.87 -31.19
CA SER A 5 -51.76 -55.67 -32.01
C SER A 5 -52.57 -54.43 -31.55
N LEU A 6 -51.87 -53.38 -31.10
CA LEU A 6 -51.64 -52.10 -31.80
C LEU A 6 -52.87 -51.19 -31.86
N THR A 7 -52.85 -50.08 -31.11
CA THR A 7 -52.54 -48.73 -31.66
C THR A 7 -52.78 -47.64 -30.62
N ALA A 8 -51.88 -46.64 -30.64
CA ALA A 8 -52.09 -45.24 -30.31
C ALA A 8 -52.36 -44.91 -28.81
N ILE A 9 -51.85 -43.86 -28.19
CA ILE A 9 -51.56 -42.51 -28.67
C ILE A 9 -50.43 -41.96 -27.81
N SER A 10 -49.40 -41.44 -28.48
CA SER A 10 -48.36 -40.61 -27.88
C SER A 10 -48.96 -39.34 -27.29
N LEU A 11 -48.86 -39.16 -25.98
CA LEU A 11 -48.92 -37.83 -25.36
C LEU A 11 -47.70 -37.70 -24.47
N ALA A 12 -46.62 -37.25 -25.10
CA ALA A 12 -45.43 -36.75 -24.44
C ALA A 12 -45.85 -35.62 -23.50
N LEU A 13 -46.04 -35.92 -22.22
CA LEU A 13 -46.22 -34.92 -21.19
C LEU A 13 -44.87 -34.22 -21.03
N LEU A 14 -44.75 -33.09 -21.72
CA LEU A 14 -43.72 -32.07 -21.54
C LEU A 14 -43.72 -31.63 -20.07
N LEU A 15 -43.06 -32.39 -19.18
CA LEU A 15 -42.44 -31.81 -18.00
C LEU A 15 -41.27 -30.97 -18.52
N SER A 16 -41.60 -29.76 -18.95
CA SER A 16 -40.69 -28.65 -19.04
C SER A 16 -40.10 -28.43 -17.65
N CYS A 17 -39.05 -29.20 -17.35
CA CYS A 17 -38.06 -28.83 -16.36
C CYS A 17 -37.49 -27.53 -16.91
N ALA A 18 -38.10 -26.41 -16.54
CA ALA A 18 -37.52 -25.11 -16.72
C ALA A 18 -36.22 -25.15 -15.91
N CYS A 19 -35.14 -25.54 -16.57
CA CYS A 19 -33.79 -25.23 -16.16
C CYS A 19 -33.75 -23.71 -16.12
N TRP A 20 -34.14 -23.14 -14.98
CA TRP A 20 -33.87 -21.76 -14.64
C TRP A 20 -32.35 -21.64 -14.53
N ALA A 21 -31.71 -21.51 -15.69
CA ALA A 21 -30.37 -21.03 -15.82
C ALA A 21 -30.41 -19.57 -15.36
N LYS A 22 -30.12 -19.35 -14.07
CA LYS A 22 -29.78 -18.03 -13.54
C LYS A 22 -28.74 -17.43 -14.48
N PRO A 23 -28.96 -16.22 -15.04
CA PRO A 23 -27.92 -15.52 -15.77
C PRO A 23 -26.71 -15.42 -14.84
N ARG A 24 -25.59 -16.02 -15.26
CA ARG A 24 -24.30 -15.83 -14.60
C ARG A 24 -23.93 -14.37 -14.83
N GLY A 25 -24.34 -13.51 -13.89
CA GLY A 25 -23.91 -12.13 -13.84
C GLY A 25 -22.39 -12.10 -13.89
N SER A 26 -21.87 -11.53 -14.98
CA SER A 26 -20.47 -11.18 -15.12
C SER A 26 -20.08 -10.37 -13.90
N LYS A 27 -19.29 -10.97 -13.00
CA LYS A 27 -18.64 -10.23 -11.93
C LYS A 27 -17.64 -9.30 -12.60
N ASN A 28 -18.06 -8.08 -12.88
CA ASN A 28 -17.21 -6.98 -13.32
C ASN A 28 -15.99 -6.90 -12.38
N LYS A 29 -14.85 -7.45 -12.81
CA LYS A 29 -13.62 -7.44 -12.02
C LYS A 29 -13.10 -6.02 -12.04
N LYS A 30 -13.42 -5.24 -10.99
CA LYS A 30 -12.84 -3.91 -10.78
C LYS A 30 -11.32 -3.97 -10.95
N PRO A 31 -10.71 -3.01 -11.67
CA PRO A 31 -9.25 -2.93 -11.78
C PRO A 31 -8.63 -2.96 -10.39
N LYS A 32 -7.71 -3.90 -10.13
CA LYS A 32 -6.99 -3.96 -8.86
C LYS A 32 -6.13 -2.69 -8.74
N GLN A 33 -6.44 -1.82 -7.79
CA GLN A 33 -5.62 -0.66 -7.46
C GLN A 33 -4.18 -1.12 -7.15
N VAL A 34 -3.20 -0.52 -7.83
CA VAL A 34 -1.78 -0.74 -7.59
C VAL A 34 -1.40 -0.08 -6.27
N VAL A 35 -0.87 -0.86 -5.32
CA VAL A 35 -0.43 -0.36 -4.01
C VAL A 35 1.09 -0.35 -3.98
N PRO A 36 1.74 0.81 -3.76
CA PRO A 36 3.19 0.92 -3.76
C PRO A 36 3.80 0.12 -2.59
N ALA A 37 4.86 -0.63 -2.86
CA ALA A 37 5.66 -1.30 -1.83
C ALA A 37 6.69 -0.32 -1.26
N ILE A 38 6.94 -0.40 0.05
CA ILE A 38 7.91 0.43 0.76
C ILE A 38 8.87 -0.45 1.56
N ASP A 39 10.08 0.03 1.82
CA ASP A 39 11.02 -0.65 2.72
C ASP A 39 10.68 -0.42 4.19
N CYS A 40 11.21 -1.27 5.07
CA CYS A 40 10.92 -1.20 6.51
C CYS A 40 11.46 0.08 7.17
N ASP A 41 12.47 0.73 6.59
CA ASP A 41 13.07 1.98 7.08
C ASP A 41 12.31 3.23 6.61
N VAL A 42 11.33 3.09 5.72
CA VAL A 42 10.54 4.22 5.23
C VAL A 42 9.73 4.83 6.37
N ARG A 43 9.97 6.12 6.60
CA ARG A 43 9.31 6.95 7.62
C ARG A 43 8.20 7.76 6.99
N SER A 44 7.13 8.02 7.75
CA SER A 44 6.00 8.82 7.28
C SER A 44 6.41 10.24 6.86
N GLY A 45 7.38 10.84 7.55
CA GLY A 45 7.91 12.16 7.24
C GLY A 45 8.59 12.27 5.87
N LYS A 46 9.02 11.14 5.26
CA LYS A 46 9.63 11.15 3.91
C LYS A 46 8.63 11.22 2.77
N ILE A 47 7.32 11.05 3.01
CA ILE A 47 6.30 10.99 1.95
C ILE A 47 5.46 12.27 1.96
N ASN A 48 5.27 12.96 0.85
CA ASN A 48 4.59 14.26 0.81
C ASN A 48 3.05 14.18 0.76
N LEU A 49 2.48 13.00 0.98
CA LEU A 49 1.03 12.77 0.88
C LEU A 49 0.37 12.84 2.27
N PRO A 50 -0.76 13.56 2.42
CA PRO A 50 -1.48 13.63 3.70
C PRO A 50 -2.13 12.30 4.07
N GLU A 51 -2.55 11.51 3.09
CA GLU A 51 -3.04 10.15 3.28
C GLU A 51 -2.62 9.28 2.09
N PHE A 52 -2.12 8.08 2.34
CA PHE A 52 -1.68 7.16 1.31
C PHE A 52 -1.78 5.71 1.74
N ILE A 53 -1.81 4.81 0.75
CA ILE A 53 -1.75 3.37 0.97
C ILE A 53 -0.35 2.87 0.59
N ALA A 54 0.21 1.99 1.42
CA ALA A 54 1.50 1.36 1.16
C ALA A 54 1.45 -0.13 1.50
N LYS A 55 2.37 -0.89 0.93
CA LYS A 55 2.57 -2.31 1.22
C LYS A 55 3.90 -2.51 1.93
N CYS A 56 3.84 -2.98 3.16
CA CYS A 56 5.01 -3.36 3.95
C CYS A 56 5.46 -4.79 3.61
N PRO A 57 6.77 -5.03 3.52
CA PRO A 57 7.35 -6.36 3.35
C PRO A 57 7.24 -7.14 4.66
N ALA A 58 7.54 -8.44 4.57
CA ALA A 58 7.69 -9.28 5.75
C ALA A 58 9.00 -8.94 6.50
N HIS A 59 9.09 -9.37 7.75
CA HIS A 59 10.29 -9.29 8.57
C HIS A 59 10.77 -7.87 8.91
N CYS A 60 9.86 -6.90 8.98
CA CYS A 60 10.21 -5.55 9.40
C CYS A 60 10.53 -5.48 10.90
N LYS A 61 9.98 -6.38 11.73
CA LYS A 61 10.24 -6.41 13.17
C LYS A 61 11.73 -6.61 13.49
N GLU A 62 12.43 -7.39 12.66
CA GLU A 62 13.85 -7.73 12.78
C GLU A 62 14.77 -6.56 12.45
N THR A 63 14.30 -5.60 11.64
CA THR A 63 15.08 -4.41 11.24
C THR A 63 15.29 -3.40 12.37
N LYS A 64 14.62 -3.58 13.52
CA LYS A 64 14.71 -2.74 14.72
C LYS A 64 14.57 -1.23 14.45
N GLN A 65 13.83 -0.85 13.41
CA GLN A 65 13.57 0.56 13.10
C GLN A 65 12.80 1.23 14.23
N GLN A 66 13.15 2.48 14.50
CA GLN A 66 12.61 3.25 15.61
C GLN A 66 11.13 3.60 15.36
N VAL A 67 10.35 3.49 16.44
CA VAL A 67 8.95 3.88 16.49
C VAL A 67 8.76 4.77 17.71
N TYR A 68 8.04 5.88 17.56
CA TYR A 68 7.78 6.84 18.61
C TYR A 68 6.29 7.05 18.77
N GLY A 69 5.77 6.84 19.98
CA GLY A 69 4.34 6.93 20.28
C GLY A 69 3.58 5.61 20.22
N THR A 70 2.28 5.70 20.52
CA THR A 70 1.35 4.56 20.62
C THR A 70 -0.02 5.02 20.12
N GLY A 71 -0.56 4.34 19.10
CA GLY A 71 -1.79 4.76 18.41
C GLY A 71 -1.56 5.95 17.48
N VAL A 72 -1.03 7.05 18.01
CA VAL A 72 -0.49 8.18 17.23
C VAL A 72 1.03 8.14 17.25
N PHE A 73 1.63 8.13 16.06
CA PHE A 73 3.07 7.99 15.89
C PHE A 73 3.69 9.27 15.36
N ALA A 74 4.89 9.62 15.82
CA ALA A 74 5.61 10.76 15.27
C ALA A 74 6.09 10.46 13.84
N SER A 75 6.11 11.46 12.94
CA SER A 75 6.44 11.26 11.51
C SER A 75 7.82 10.66 11.24
N ILE A 76 8.75 10.71 12.21
CA ILE A 76 10.06 10.05 12.15
C ILE A 76 10.03 8.54 12.38
N SER A 77 8.88 7.98 12.76
CA SER A 77 8.73 6.55 12.99
C SER A 77 8.66 5.77 11.67
N SER A 78 9.19 4.55 11.67
CA SER A 78 8.97 3.60 10.57
C SER A 78 7.47 3.28 10.43
N ILE A 79 6.96 3.33 9.21
CA ILE A 79 5.54 3.05 8.91
C ILE A 79 5.22 1.59 9.23
N CYS A 80 6.08 0.67 8.79
CA CYS A 80 5.83 -0.76 8.92
C CYS A 80 5.93 -1.23 10.37
N ASN A 81 6.93 -0.74 11.12
CA ASN A 81 7.03 -1.08 12.54
C ASN A 81 5.92 -0.44 13.38
N ALA A 82 5.46 0.77 13.04
CA ALA A 82 4.29 1.37 13.68
C ALA A 82 3.01 0.57 13.40
N ALA A 83 2.85 0.04 12.18
CA ALA A 83 1.71 -0.80 11.82
C ALA A 83 1.73 -2.16 12.52
N ILE A 84 2.90 -2.78 12.66
CA ILE A 84 3.07 -4.00 13.47
C ILE A 84 2.80 -3.69 14.95
N HIS A 85 3.39 -2.63 15.49
CA HIS A 85 3.17 -2.18 16.87
C HIS A 85 1.69 -2.01 17.20
N SER A 86 0.93 -1.40 16.28
CA SER A 86 -0.53 -1.20 16.42
C SER A 86 -1.37 -2.45 16.19
N GLY A 87 -0.78 -3.56 15.74
CA GLY A 87 -1.50 -4.78 15.37
C GLY A 87 -2.31 -4.67 14.08
N VAL A 88 -2.05 -3.64 13.26
CA VAL A 88 -2.72 -3.44 11.95
C VAL A 88 -2.27 -4.51 10.95
N ILE A 89 -1.00 -4.87 11.01
CA ILE A 89 -0.38 -5.97 10.27
C ILE A 89 0.46 -6.82 11.22
N THR A 90 0.79 -8.04 10.81
CA THR A 90 1.75 -8.89 11.51
C THR A 90 3.12 -8.78 10.85
N ASN A 91 4.11 -9.52 11.36
CA ASN A 91 5.46 -9.55 10.77
C ASN A 91 5.52 -10.20 9.37
N THR A 92 4.41 -10.71 8.84
CA THR A 92 4.33 -11.17 7.44
C THR A 92 4.15 -10.00 6.45
N GLY A 93 4.03 -8.77 6.95
CA GLY A 93 3.80 -7.58 6.14
C GLY A 93 2.32 -7.40 5.79
N GLY A 94 2.04 -6.52 4.83
CA GLY A 94 0.68 -6.26 4.39
C GLY A 94 0.42 -4.84 3.94
N LYS A 95 -0.83 -4.58 3.57
CA LYS A 95 -1.28 -3.25 3.12
C LYS A 95 -1.71 -2.42 4.31
N VAL A 96 -1.24 -1.18 4.36
CA VAL A 96 -1.53 -0.21 5.42
C VAL A 96 -1.97 1.10 4.80
N ILE A 97 -2.95 1.75 5.41
CA ILE A 97 -3.30 3.14 5.12
C ILE A 97 -2.65 4.01 6.19
N VAL A 98 -1.89 5.00 5.76
CA VAL A 98 -1.21 5.97 6.59
C VAL A 98 -1.90 7.30 6.41
N ARG A 99 -2.31 7.94 7.52
CA ARG A 99 -2.89 9.27 7.51
C ARG A 99 -2.04 10.19 8.39
N LYS A 100 -1.48 11.24 7.79
CA LYS A 100 -0.73 12.28 8.48
C LYS A 100 -1.66 13.22 9.24
N MET A 101 -1.15 13.76 10.33
CA MET A 101 -1.86 14.62 11.25
C MET A 101 -0.92 15.66 11.84
N ALA A 102 -1.47 16.69 12.47
CA ALA A 102 -0.69 17.62 13.27
C ALA A 102 0.09 16.88 14.37
N GLY A 103 1.30 17.35 14.65
CA GLY A 103 2.14 16.81 15.69
C GLY A 103 1.57 16.96 17.11
N GLN A 104 1.97 16.06 18.01
CA GLN A 104 1.63 16.12 19.43
C GLN A 104 2.76 16.72 20.28
N ASN A 105 2.39 17.26 21.44
CA ASN A 105 3.36 17.77 22.43
C ASN A 105 4.12 16.65 23.14
N ILE A 106 3.49 15.49 23.35
CA ILE A 106 4.10 14.34 24.04
C ILE A 106 3.59 13.05 23.39
N TYR A 107 4.51 12.15 23.07
CA TYR A 107 4.23 10.80 22.61
C TYR A 107 4.65 9.81 23.70
N LYS A 108 3.72 8.94 24.10
CA LYS A 108 4.00 7.87 25.06
C LYS A 108 4.47 6.61 24.33
N GLY A 109 5.68 6.14 24.66
CA GLY A 109 6.19 4.85 24.21
C GLY A 109 5.51 3.69 24.93
N SER A 110 5.43 2.55 24.25
CA SER A 110 4.91 1.29 24.79
C SER A 110 5.51 0.09 24.07
N ASN A 111 5.33 -1.10 24.62
CA ASN A 111 5.68 -2.34 23.92
C ASN A 111 4.39 -3.05 23.50
N SER A 112 4.23 -3.33 22.21
CA SER A 112 3.03 -3.99 21.68
C SER A 112 3.37 -4.80 20.44
N ASN A 113 2.77 -5.99 20.32
CA ASN A 113 3.03 -6.93 19.21
C ASN A 113 4.53 -7.30 19.03
N GLY A 114 5.30 -7.16 20.11
CA GLY A 114 6.75 -7.35 20.17
C GLY A 114 7.57 -6.28 19.45
N VAL A 115 6.97 -5.14 19.11
CA VAL A 115 7.69 -3.93 18.71
C VAL A 115 7.68 -2.98 19.90
N ARG A 116 8.85 -2.42 20.24
CA ARG A 116 8.98 -1.41 21.29
C ARG A 116 8.97 -0.02 20.66
N SER A 117 8.00 0.80 21.05
CA SER A 117 8.01 2.23 20.74
C SER A 117 8.60 3.05 21.90
N LEU A 118 9.20 4.18 21.56
CA LEU A 118 9.85 5.09 22.49
C LEU A 118 8.95 6.30 22.75
N SER A 119 9.12 6.91 23.91
CA SER A 119 8.54 8.22 24.19
C SER A 119 9.30 9.30 23.43
N LEU A 120 8.58 10.34 23.00
CA LEU A 120 9.15 11.49 22.31
C LEU A 120 8.48 12.76 22.84
N PRO A 121 9.23 13.86 23.08
CA PRO A 121 8.65 15.16 23.37
C PRO A 121 7.96 15.73 22.12
N LYS A 122 7.74 17.05 22.11
CA LYS A 122 7.03 17.73 21.03
C LYS A 122 7.64 17.42 19.67
N TRP A 123 6.80 17.00 18.73
CA TRP A 123 7.18 16.75 17.35
C TRP A 123 6.22 17.45 16.39
N ARG A 124 6.69 17.82 15.19
CA ARG A 124 5.93 18.69 14.27
C ARG A 124 4.79 17.99 13.54
N GLU A 125 4.92 16.71 13.26
CA GLU A 125 3.94 15.95 12.48
C GLU A 125 3.69 14.57 13.07
N SER A 126 2.46 14.12 13.05
CA SER A 126 2.09 12.76 13.45
C SER A 126 1.51 11.98 12.29
N PHE A 127 1.34 10.68 12.49
CA PHE A 127 0.50 9.86 11.65
C PHE A 127 -0.22 8.79 12.46
N VAL A 128 -1.31 8.30 11.90
CA VAL A 128 -2.00 7.09 12.34
C VAL A 128 -1.98 6.06 11.22
N VAL A 129 -2.02 4.79 11.62
CA VAL A 129 -2.02 3.65 10.70
C VAL A 129 -3.31 2.86 10.85
N SER A 130 -3.81 2.36 9.73
CA SER A 130 -5.02 1.55 9.68
C SER A 130 -4.92 0.47 8.61
N VAL A 131 -5.82 -0.52 8.67
CA VAL A 131 -5.80 -1.67 7.76
C VAL A 131 -5.99 -1.17 6.33
N GLY A 132 -5.15 -1.63 5.40
CA GLY A 132 -5.15 -1.24 3.99
C GLY A 132 -6.31 -1.78 3.15
N LYS A 133 -7.54 -1.68 3.66
CA LYS A 133 -8.79 -1.86 2.91
C LYS A 133 -9.24 -0.47 2.43
N PRO A 134 -9.04 -0.10 1.15
CA PRO A 134 -9.47 1.20 0.65
C PRO A 134 -10.97 1.39 0.89
N LYS A 135 -11.37 2.54 1.41
CA LYS A 135 -12.79 2.89 1.53
C LYS A 135 -13.39 2.97 0.13
N LYS A 136 -14.64 2.52 -0.01
CA LYS A 136 -15.37 2.56 -1.29
C LYS A 136 -15.45 4.02 -1.76
N GLY A 137 -14.83 4.33 -2.90
CA GLY A 137 -14.81 5.69 -3.48
C GLY A 137 -13.55 6.51 -3.18
N VAL A 138 -12.62 6.02 -2.35
CA VAL A 138 -11.33 6.70 -2.12
C VAL A 138 -10.28 6.12 -3.08
N ILE A 139 -9.71 6.98 -3.93
CA ILE A 139 -8.62 6.63 -4.85
C ILE A 139 -7.33 7.15 -4.22
N TYR A 140 -6.41 6.24 -3.90
CA TYR A 140 -5.05 6.61 -3.48
C TYR A 140 -4.13 6.59 -4.71
N PRO A 141 -3.13 7.49 -4.77
CA PRO A 141 -2.14 7.48 -5.84
C PRO A 141 -1.37 6.15 -5.87
N ALA A 142 -1.03 5.71 -7.08
CA ALA A 142 -0.26 4.48 -7.28
C ALA A 142 1.22 4.64 -6.95
N THR A 143 1.71 5.88 -6.90
CA THR A 143 3.08 6.26 -6.59
C THR A 143 3.13 7.05 -5.29
N LEU A 144 4.23 6.92 -4.54
CA LEU A 144 4.50 7.73 -3.36
C LEU A 144 5.49 8.84 -3.75
N ASP A 145 5.07 10.08 -3.56
CA ASP A 145 5.96 11.23 -3.76
C ASP A 145 6.86 11.38 -2.55
N TYR A 146 8.14 11.02 -2.71
CA TYR A 146 9.13 11.19 -1.66
C TYR A 146 9.58 12.65 -1.61
N VAL A 147 9.69 13.18 -0.38
CA VAL A 147 10.34 14.46 -0.14
C VAL A 147 11.79 14.29 -0.57
N PRO A 148 12.27 15.03 -1.59
CA PRO A 148 13.65 14.91 -2.03
C PRO A 148 14.55 15.26 -0.84
N SER A 149 15.38 14.30 -0.43
CA SER A 149 16.52 14.61 0.42
C SER A 149 17.36 15.62 -0.36
N ARG A 150 17.48 16.84 0.18
CA ARG A 150 18.39 17.87 -0.33
C ARG A 150 19.68 17.16 -0.73
N PRO A 151 20.12 17.19 -2.01
CA PRO A 151 21.30 16.45 -2.42
C PRO A 151 22.44 16.92 -1.53
N THR A 152 22.97 16.01 -0.72
CA THR A 152 24.26 16.24 -0.08
C THR A 152 25.24 16.36 -1.25
N TYR A 153 25.57 17.60 -1.61
CA TYR A 153 26.72 17.88 -2.44
C TYR A 153 27.92 17.35 -1.65
N VAL A 154 28.26 16.09 -1.90
CA VAL A 154 29.57 15.57 -1.56
C VAL A 154 30.50 16.37 -2.46
N LYS A 155 31.21 17.33 -1.87
CA LYS A 155 32.32 18.01 -2.53
C LYS A 155 33.42 16.98 -2.72
N THR A 156 33.27 16.11 -3.71
CA THR A 156 34.36 15.28 -4.21
C THR A 156 35.35 16.25 -4.84
N ARG A 157 36.44 16.56 -4.11
CA ARG A 157 37.59 17.25 -4.69
C ARG A 157 38.08 16.39 -5.86
N GLY A 158 37.97 16.93 -7.07
CA GLY A 158 38.66 16.46 -8.25
C GLY A 158 38.13 15.16 -8.83
N GLN A 159 37.16 15.25 -9.74
CA GLN A 159 37.14 14.35 -10.89
C GLN A 159 36.62 15.14 -12.09
N ILE A 160 37.53 15.43 -13.01
CA ILE A 160 37.28 16.05 -14.31
C ILE A 160 36.40 15.08 -15.11
N PRO A 161 35.21 15.47 -15.60
CA PRO A 161 34.50 14.68 -16.59
C PRO A 161 35.28 14.76 -17.91
N CYS A 162 35.74 13.60 -18.39
CA CYS A 162 36.31 13.45 -19.72
C CYS A 162 35.31 13.91 -20.79
N GLY A 163 35.83 14.62 -21.79
CA GLY A 163 35.07 15.41 -22.74
C GLY A 163 34.16 14.64 -23.70
N HIS A 164 33.27 15.42 -24.30
CA HIS A 164 32.74 15.18 -25.64
C HIS A 164 33.10 16.40 -26.49
N HIS A 165 33.79 16.14 -27.59
CA HIS A 165 34.28 17.11 -28.57
C HIS A 165 33.16 17.62 -29.51
N SER A 166 33.38 18.86 -29.99
CA SER A 166 32.87 19.51 -31.21
C SER A 166 31.44 20.09 -31.15
N ALA A 167 31.14 21.30 -31.64
CA ALA A 167 31.78 22.09 -32.69
C ALA A 167 31.66 23.61 -32.42
N ALA A 168 32.64 24.33 -32.92
CA ALA A 168 32.67 25.78 -33.02
C ALA A 168 31.69 26.31 -34.09
N TYR A 169 31.12 27.49 -33.85
CA TYR A 169 30.75 28.42 -34.92
C TYR A 169 30.87 29.85 -34.39
N ASP A 170 31.88 30.56 -34.88
CA ASP A 170 32.02 32.01 -34.80
C ASP A 170 30.86 32.69 -35.53
N ASN A 171 30.33 33.79 -34.98
CA ASN A 171 30.07 34.94 -35.85
C ASN A 171 30.07 36.27 -35.07
N SER A 172 30.99 37.12 -35.47
CA SER A 172 31.11 38.54 -35.12
C SER A 172 29.98 39.35 -35.76
N THR A 173 29.44 40.34 -35.04
CA THR A 173 29.13 41.69 -35.53
C THR A 173 29.01 42.62 -34.32
#